data_AF-A0A5N0LBS3-F1
#
_entry.id   AF-A0A5N0LBS3-F1
#
_cell.length_a   1.000
_cell.length_b   1.000
_cell.length_c   1.000
_cell.angle_alpha   90.00
_cell.angle_beta   90.00
_cell.angle_gamma   90.00
#
_symmetry.space_group_name_H-M   'P 1'
#
loop_
_entity.id
_entity.type
_entity.pdbx_description
1 polymer ?
#
loop_
_entity_poly.entity_id
_entity_poly.type
_entity_poly.pdbx_seq_one_letter_code
_entity_poly.pdbx_strand_id
1 'polypeptide(L)'
;MEEKKYINIDNMATRLCQILKDARESMVDDENKDFIMENFSDEYLEDYSNVMAWKFNSDMKKYLHNPDHRICGNFNNIDYDYPYHIYGEVTYDTPLVNAMVARLDAGEDSEQANEDRDFLVDWFFETFGTWGISYNFQSNISEFLYMEFKNQQS
;
A
#
# COMPACT_ATOMS: atom_id res chain seq x y z
N MET A 1 -0.63 -18.26 -14.82
CA MET A 1 0.48 -18.21 -13.84
C MET A 1 -0.03 -17.31 -12.74
N GLU A 2 -0.11 -17.81 -11.50
CA GLU A 2 -0.54 -17.00 -10.36
C GLU A 2 0.45 -15.83 -10.16
N GLU A 3 -0.05 -14.64 -9.87
CA GLU A 3 0.80 -13.47 -9.66
C GLU A 3 1.61 -13.66 -8.36
N LYS A 4 2.92 -13.49 -8.44
CA LYS A 4 3.81 -13.66 -7.28
C LYS A 4 3.60 -12.55 -6.26
N LYS A 5 3.62 -12.91 -4.98
CA LYS A 5 3.49 -11.99 -3.85
C LYS A 5 4.87 -11.55 -3.38
N TYR A 6 5.16 -10.27 -3.57
CA TYR A 6 6.33 -9.55 -3.07
C TYR A 6 6.05 -8.84 -1.75
N ILE A 7 4.78 -8.65 -1.40
CA ILE A 7 4.33 -8.14 -0.10
C ILE A 7 3.25 -9.05 0.47
N ASN A 8 2.93 -8.89 1.76
CA ASN A 8 1.77 -9.55 2.34
C ASN A 8 0.49 -8.81 1.88
N ILE A 9 -0.20 -9.40 0.91
CA ILE A 9 -1.39 -8.80 0.27
C ILE A 9 -2.51 -8.57 1.28
N ASP A 10 -2.76 -9.53 2.17
CA ASP A 10 -3.88 -9.44 3.12
C ASP A 10 -3.61 -8.37 4.17
N ASN A 11 -2.37 -8.28 4.66
CA ASN A 11 -1.94 -7.22 5.57
C ASN A 11 -2.02 -5.83 4.90
N MET A 12 -1.48 -5.69 3.68
CA MET A 12 -1.54 -4.45 2.91
C MET A 12 -2.99 -4.01 2.66
N ALA A 13 -3.85 -4.91 2.16
CA ALA A 13 -5.25 -4.63 1.90
C ALA A 13 -6.00 -4.21 3.18
N THR A 14 -5.78 -4.93 4.29
CA THR A 14 -6.39 -4.60 5.59
C THR A 14 -6.03 -3.18 6.03
N ARG A 15 -4.74 -2.82 5.98
CA ARG A 15 -4.28 -1.47 6.36
C ARG A 15 -4.83 -0.39 5.43
N LEU A 16 -4.83 -0.64 4.12
CA LEU A 16 -5.41 0.27 3.13
C LEU A 16 -6.90 0.48 3.36
N CYS A 17 -7.66 -0.60 3.60
CA CYS A 17 -9.09 -0.53 3.88
C CYS A 17 -9.38 0.36 5.09
N GLN A 18 -8.61 0.20 6.18
CA GLN A 18 -8.76 1.07 7.35
C GLN A 18 -8.46 2.54 7.03
N ILE A 19 -7.36 2.83 6.32
CA ILE A 19 -7.00 4.20 5.91
C ILE A 19 -8.12 4.83 5.08
N LEU A 20 -8.71 4.06 4.15
CA LEU A 20 -9.79 4.53 3.29
C LEU A 20 -11.09 4.73 4.06
N LYS A 21 -11.41 3.87 5.03
CA LYS A 21 -12.57 4.03 5.93
C LYS A 21 -12.41 5.30 6.77
N ASP A 22 -11.26 5.52 7.38
CA ASP A 22 -10.97 6.72 8.17
C ASP A 22 -11.07 7.99 7.29
N ALA A 23 -10.51 7.94 6.08
CA ALA A 23 -10.57 9.04 5.12
C ALA A 23 -12.00 9.33 4.65
N ARG A 24 -12.81 8.31 4.38
CA ARG A 24 -14.25 8.45 4.06
C ARG A 24 -15.00 9.09 5.22
N GLU A 25 -14.83 8.55 6.43
CA GLU A 25 -15.55 9.02 7.62
C GLU A 25 -15.27 10.49 7.93
N SER A 26 -14.04 10.97 7.67
CA SER A 26 -13.70 12.39 7.82
C SER A 26 -14.43 13.35 6.86
N MET A 27 -15.02 12.83 5.78
CA MET A 27 -15.75 13.60 4.78
C MET A 27 -17.27 13.57 4.98
N VAL A 28 -17.76 12.74 5.91
CA VAL A 28 -19.20 12.54 6.14
C VAL A 28 -19.77 13.65 7.02
N ASP A 29 -20.86 14.27 6.56
CA ASP A 29 -21.73 15.16 7.32
C ASP A 29 -23.20 14.77 7.16
N ASP A 30 -24.11 15.45 7.85
CA ASP A 30 -25.54 15.13 7.82
C ASP A 30 -26.19 15.32 6.44
N GLU A 31 -25.62 16.15 5.56
CA GLU A 31 -26.16 16.43 4.23
C GLU A 31 -25.72 15.41 3.18
N ASN A 32 -24.49 14.89 3.32
CA ASN A 32 -23.85 14.05 2.32
C ASN A 32 -23.76 12.56 2.69
N LYS A 33 -24.10 12.20 3.93
CA LYS A 33 -23.89 10.86 4.50
C LYS A 33 -24.43 9.72 3.64
N ASP A 34 -25.71 9.79 3.28
CA ASP A 34 -26.35 8.69 2.55
C ASP A 34 -25.67 8.47 1.20
N PHE A 35 -25.34 9.55 0.49
CA PHE A 35 -24.62 9.49 -0.78
C PHE A 35 -23.21 8.90 -0.63
N ILE A 36 -22.42 9.35 0.36
CA ILE A 36 -21.07 8.84 0.58
C ILE A 36 -21.10 7.37 0.97
N MET A 37 -21.98 6.97 1.90
CA MET A 37 -22.05 5.59 2.37
C MET A 37 -22.58 4.62 1.31
N GLU A 38 -23.42 5.09 0.39
CA GLU A 38 -23.88 4.30 -0.76
C GLU A 38 -22.78 4.11 -1.81
N ASN A 39 -22.09 5.18 -2.21
CA ASN A 39 -21.09 5.14 -3.28
C ASN A 39 -19.71 4.62 -2.84
N PHE A 40 -19.37 4.79 -1.56
CA PHE A 40 -18.11 4.37 -0.96
C PHE A 40 -18.40 3.42 0.21
N SER A 41 -19.22 2.40 -0.05
CA SER A 41 -19.62 1.39 0.93
C SER A 41 -18.44 0.59 1.46
N ASP A 42 -18.61 -0.07 2.61
CA ASP A 42 -17.56 -0.93 3.18
C ASP A 42 -17.12 -2.04 2.21
N GLU A 43 -18.06 -2.67 1.50
CA GLU A 43 -17.78 -3.68 0.47
C GLU A 43 -16.94 -3.08 -0.68
N TYR A 44 -17.29 -1.89 -1.14
CA TYR A 44 -16.49 -1.18 -2.15
C TYR A 44 -15.06 -0.92 -1.66
N LEU A 45 -14.89 -0.49 -0.40
CA LEU A 45 -13.56 -0.19 0.14
C LEU A 45 -12.73 -1.46 0.34
N GLU A 46 -13.34 -2.57 0.72
CA GLU A 46 -12.67 -3.87 0.82
C GLU A 46 -12.14 -4.30 -0.55
N ASP A 47 -12.98 -4.29 -1.60
CA ASP A 47 -12.56 -4.62 -2.96
C ASP A 47 -11.50 -3.64 -3.49
N TYR A 48 -11.73 -2.33 -3.31
CA TYR A 48 -10.81 -1.28 -3.77
C TYR A 48 -9.44 -1.41 -3.10
N SER A 49 -9.41 -1.69 -1.78
CA SER A 49 -8.17 -1.90 -1.03
C SER A 49 -7.40 -3.14 -1.51
N ASN A 50 -8.10 -4.22 -1.88
CA ASN A 50 -7.47 -5.42 -2.42
C ASN A 50 -6.82 -5.14 -3.79
N VAL A 51 -7.54 -4.44 -4.68
CA VAL A 51 -7.01 -4.00 -5.97
C VAL A 51 -5.78 -3.11 -5.80
N MET A 52 -5.83 -2.17 -4.84
CA MET A 52 -4.68 -1.33 -4.50
C MET A 52 -3.49 -2.14 -3.97
N ALA A 53 -3.72 -3.14 -3.11
CA ALA A 53 -2.68 -3.99 -2.57
C ALA A 53 -1.93 -4.74 -3.68
N TRP A 54 -2.64 -5.31 -4.66
CA TRP A 54 -2.01 -5.94 -5.82
C TRP A 54 -1.26 -4.95 -6.71
N LYS A 55 -1.76 -3.72 -6.85
CA LYS A 55 -1.01 -2.66 -7.55
C LYS A 55 0.31 -2.35 -6.84
N PHE A 56 0.29 -2.18 -5.52
CA PHE A 56 1.51 -1.96 -4.74
C PHE A 56 2.44 -3.16 -4.73
N ASN A 57 1.91 -4.38 -4.78
CA ASN A 57 2.72 -5.58 -5.00
C ASN A 57 3.50 -5.53 -6.32
N SER A 58 2.84 -5.12 -7.40
CA SER A 58 3.47 -4.93 -8.71
C SER A 58 4.52 -3.83 -8.69
N ASP A 59 4.26 -2.72 -7.99
CA ASP A 59 5.20 -1.62 -7.86
C ASP A 59 6.40 -1.98 -6.97
N MET A 60 6.17 -2.74 -5.88
CA MET A 60 7.23 -3.29 -5.03
C MET A 60 8.13 -4.22 -5.84
N LYS A 61 7.57 -5.11 -6.66
CA LYS A 61 8.36 -5.92 -7.59
C LYS A 61 9.27 -5.06 -8.46
N LYS A 62 8.73 -4.02 -9.10
CA LYS A 62 9.53 -3.14 -9.97
C LYS A 62 10.65 -2.45 -9.18
N TYR A 63 10.35 -2.02 -7.95
CA TYR A 63 11.32 -1.40 -7.06
C TYR A 63 12.46 -2.35 -6.68
N LEU A 64 12.14 -3.58 -6.23
CA LEU A 64 13.13 -4.61 -5.86
C LEU A 64 13.99 -5.11 -7.03
N HIS A 65 13.57 -4.84 -8.27
CA HIS A 65 14.33 -5.17 -9.47
C HIS A 65 15.03 -3.96 -10.08
N ASN A 66 14.97 -2.80 -9.42
CA ASN A 66 15.74 -1.63 -9.80
C ASN A 66 17.19 -1.79 -9.28
N PRO A 67 18.22 -1.81 -10.13
CA PRO A 67 19.60 -2.09 -9.73
C PRO A 67 20.15 -1.21 -8.60
N ASP A 68 19.64 0.02 -8.47
CA ASP A 68 20.12 0.98 -7.49
C ASP A 68 19.24 1.06 -6.23
N HIS A 69 18.13 0.29 -6.18
CA HIS A 69 17.06 0.37 -5.15
C HIS A 69 16.71 1.81 -4.73
N ARG A 70 16.84 2.75 -5.65
CA ARG A 70 16.82 4.17 -5.34
C ARG A 70 15.44 4.75 -5.59
N ILE A 71 14.94 5.47 -4.59
CA ILE A 71 13.79 6.36 -4.71
C ILE A 71 14.31 7.79 -4.64
N CYS A 72 13.92 8.64 -5.59
CA CYS A 72 14.32 10.04 -5.59
C CYS A 72 13.67 10.78 -4.41
N GLY A 73 14.48 11.31 -3.49
CA GLY A 73 14.01 12.07 -2.32
C GLY A 73 14.74 11.62 -1.06
N ASN A 74 14.24 12.06 0.09
CA ASN A 74 14.71 11.59 1.41
C ASN A 74 13.80 10.44 1.88
N PHE A 75 13.81 9.35 1.12
CA PHE A 75 13.06 8.14 1.40
C PHE A 75 13.97 7.07 1.98
N ASN A 76 13.35 6.11 2.68
CA ASN A 76 13.99 4.90 3.14
C ASN A 76 14.66 4.14 1.99
N ASN A 77 15.63 3.29 2.33
CA ASN A 77 16.42 2.54 1.37
C ASN A 77 16.59 1.10 1.85
N ILE A 78 16.00 0.18 1.09
CA ILE A 78 15.97 -1.24 1.40
C ILE A 78 17.35 -1.86 1.62
N ASP A 79 18.39 -1.32 0.96
CA ASP A 79 19.77 -1.80 1.10
C ASP A 79 20.37 -1.57 2.50
N TYR A 80 19.79 -0.66 3.27
CA TYR A 80 20.14 -0.40 4.66
C TYR A 80 19.10 -0.95 5.62
N ASP A 81 17.82 -0.76 5.29
CA ASP A 81 16.71 -1.03 6.20
C ASP A 81 16.47 -2.54 6.37
N TYR A 82 16.63 -3.33 5.31
CA TYR A 82 16.46 -4.78 5.40
C TYR A 82 17.58 -5.46 6.20
N PRO A 83 18.89 -5.18 5.96
CA PRO A 83 19.94 -5.68 6.85
C PRO A 83 19.77 -5.21 8.30
N TYR A 84 19.33 -3.97 8.53
CA TYR A 84 19.02 -3.48 9.88
C TYR A 84 17.87 -4.27 10.52
N HIS A 85 16.82 -4.60 9.77
CA HIS A 85 15.72 -5.42 10.25
C HIS A 85 16.18 -6.82 10.70
N ILE A 86 17.12 -7.43 9.97
CA ILE A 86 17.63 -8.78 10.27
C ILE A 86 18.65 -8.77 11.42
N TYR A 87 19.58 -7.83 11.45
CA TYR A 87 20.70 -7.83 12.39
C TYR A 87 20.53 -6.88 13.59
N GLY A 88 19.67 -5.87 13.49
CA GLY A 88 19.49 -4.81 14.48
C GLY A 88 20.58 -3.74 14.48
N GLU A 89 21.48 -3.73 13.49
CA GLU A 89 22.54 -2.73 13.33
C GLU A 89 22.65 -2.25 11.88
N VAL A 90 23.00 -0.96 11.71
CA VAL A 90 23.04 -0.33 10.38
C VAL A 90 24.25 -0.88 9.62
N THR A 91 23.98 -1.73 8.63
CA THR A 91 24.99 -2.33 7.76
C THR A 91 24.51 -2.38 6.32
N TYR A 92 25.45 -2.55 5.39
CA TYR A 92 25.16 -2.73 3.97
C TYR A 92 25.46 -4.17 3.58
N ASP A 93 24.43 -4.92 3.21
CA ASP A 93 24.51 -6.34 2.86
C ASP A 93 23.66 -6.63 1.61
N THR A 94 24.19 -6.26 0.44
CA THR A 94 23.55 -6.54 -0.86
C THR A 94 23.26 -8.03 -1.06
N PRO A 95 24.17 -8.97 -0.70
CA PRO A 95 23.86 -10.40 -0.79
C PRO A 95 22.61 -10.81 -0.01
N LEU A 96 22.40 -10.26 1.19
CA LEU A 96 21.21 -10.53 2.01
C LEU A 96 19.93 -10.01 1.31
N VAL A 97 19.94 -8.78 0.79
CA VAL A 97 18.80 -8.20 0.05
C VAL A 97 18.51 -9.02 -1.21
N ASN A 98 19.53 -9.40 -1.97
CA ASN A 98 19.36 -10.25 -3.16
C ASN A 98 18.80 -11.63 -2.83
N ALA A 99 19.16 -12.20 -1.67
CA ALA A 99 18.61 -13.47 -1.21
C ALA A 99 17.11 -13.35 -0.88
N MET A 100 16.69 -12.24 -0.26
CA MET A 100 15.26 -11.93 -0.05
C MET A 100 14.51 -11.82 -1.38
N VAL A 101 15.02 -11.04 -2.33
CA VAL A 101 14.40 -10.91 -3.66
C VAL A 101 14.27 -12.28 -4.35
N ALA A 102 15.30 -13.12 -4.27
CA ALA A 102 15.28 -14.45 -4.85
C ALA A 102 14.21 -15.37 -4.22
N ARG A 103 13.99 -15.32 -2.91
CA ARG A 103 12.90 -16.06 -2.24
C ARG A 103 11.52 -15.62 -2.73
N LEU A 104 11.31 -14.31 -2.84
CA LEU A 104 10.06 -13.74 -3.35
C LEU A 104 9.83 -14.10 -4.83
N ASP A 105 10.89 -14.07 -5.64
CA ASP A 105 10.86 -14.50 -7.04
C ASP A 105 10.62 -15.99 -7.18
N ALA A 106 11.10 -16.83 -6.27
CA ALA A 106 10.77 -18.25 -6.26
C ALA A 106 9.30 -18.51 -5.85
N GLY A 107 8.61 -17.50 -5.31
CA GLY A 107 7.25 -17.64 -4.79
C GLY A 107 7.21 -18.55 -3.56
N GLU A 108 8.29 -18.54 -2.76
CA GLU A 108 8.42 -19.40 -1.58
C GLU A 108 7.36 -19.05 -0.53
N ASP A 109 6.83 -20.07 0.14
CA ASP A 109 5.91 -19.94 1.28
C ASP A 109 6.60 -20.38 2.59
N SER A 110 7.90 -20.07 2.70
CA SER A 110 8.67 -20.30 3.92
C SER A 110 8.35 -19.23 4.96
N GLU A 111 8.61 -19.53 6.23
CA GLU A 111 8.49 -18.56 7.34
C GLU A 111 9.26 -17.27 7.03
N GLN A 112 10.51 -17.39 6.59
CA GLN A 112 11.32 -16.23 6.20
C GLN A 112 10.71 -15.45 5.03
N ALA A 113 10.19 -16.12 3.98
CA ALA A 113 9.58 -15.41 2.86
C ALA A 113 8.30 -14.66 3.27
N ASN A 114 7.57 -15.17 4.27
CA ASN A 114 6.42 -14.49 4.84
C ASN A 114 6.83 -13.30 5.71
N GLU A 115 7.87 -13.45 6.52
CA GLU A 115 8.47 -12.32 7.27
C GLU A 115 8.99 -11.22 6.32
N ASP A 116 9.65 -11.59 5.22
CA ASP A 116 10.13 -10.66 4.20
C ASP A 116 8.97 -9.85 3.60
N ARG A 117 7.85 -10.52 3.31
CA ARG A 117 6.62 -9.90 2.79
C ARG A 117 5.98 -8.96 3.78
N ASP A 118 5.96 -9.30 5.06
CA ASP A 118 5.43 -8.44 6.12
C ASP A 118 6.32 -7.21 6.35
N PHE A 119 7.63 -7.41 6.42
CA PHE A 119 8.61 -6.33 6.50
C PHE A 119 8.43 -5.32 5.35
N LEU A 120 8.23 -5.79 4.12
CA LEU A 120 8.03 -4.90 2.96
C LEU A 120 6.72 -4.09 3.02
N VAL A 121 5.68 -4.60 3.71
CA VAL A 121 4.46 -3.82 4.00
C VAL A 121 4.77 -2.72 5.00
N ASP A 122 5.46 -3.03 6.09
CA ASP A 122 5.83 -2.04 7.10
C ASP A 122 6.76 -0.96 6.53
N TRP A 123 7.81 -1.39 5.83
CA TRP A 123 8.74 -0.53 5.14
C TRP A 123 8.03 0.41 4.16
N PHE A 124 7.04 -0.08 3.39
CA PHE A 124 6.25 0.77 2.50
C PHE A 124 5.57 1.93 3.25
N PHE A 125 4.89 1.63 4.37
CA PHE A 125 4.19 2.66 5.13
C PHE A 125 5.13 3.59 5.90
N GLU A 126 6.28 3.11 6.36
CA GLU A 126 7.33 3.95 6.95
C GLU A 126 7.94 4.89 5.91
N THR A 127 8.09 4.42 4.67
CA THR A 127 8.69 5.18 3.56
C THR A 127 7.75 6.28 3.06
N PHE A 128 6.49 5.94 2.79
CA PHE A 128 5.57 6.82 2.08
C PHE A 128 4.50 7.45 2.98
N GLY A 129 4.31 6.93 4.19
CA GLY A 129 3.20 7.31 5.07
C GLY A 129 1.83 6.99 4.47
N THR A 130 0.79 7.58 5.05
CA THR A 130 -0.62 7.35 4.65
C THR A 130 -1.29 8.60 4.08
N TRP A 131 -0.65 9.76 4.20
CA TRP A 131 -1.23 11.06 3.85
C TRP A 131 -1.64 11.13 2.39
N GLY A 132 -0.74 10.73 1.47
CA GLY A 132 -1.01 10.76 0.03
C GLY A 132 -2.17 9.85 -0.38
N ILE A 133 -2.33 8.69 0.27
CA ILE A 133 -3.44 7.76 0.02
C ILE A 133 -4.76 8.41 0.46
N SER A 134 -4.79 8.92 1.69
CA SER A 134 -5.98 9.55 2.28
C SER A 134 -6.42 10.78 1.47
N TYR A 135 -5.47 11.66 1.15
CA TYR A 135 -5.73 12.90 0.40
C TYR A 135 -6.30 12.62 -0.99
N ASN A 136 -5.70 11.68 -1.73
CA ASN A 136 -6.17 11.33 -3.07
C ASN A 136 -7.57 10.72 -3.03
N PHE A 137 -7.86 9.91 -2.02
CA PHE A 137 -9.17 9.29 -1.87
C PHE A 137 -10.25 10.31 -1.47
N GLN A 138 -9.96 11.20 -0.52
CA GLN A 138 -10.85 12.32 -0.17
C GLN A 138 -11.12 13.24 -1.39
N SER A 139 -10.11 13.47 -2.22
CA SER A 139 -10.27 14.24 -3.47
C SER A 139 -11.24 13.54 -4.43
N ASN A 140 -11.17 12.21 -4.55
CA ASN A 140 -12.12 11.43 -5.34
C ASN A 140 -13.56 11.56 -4.81
N ILE A 141 -13.77 11.42 -3.50
CA ILE A 141 -15.09 11.63 -2.87
C ILE A 141 -15.63 13.03 -3.19
N SER A 142 -14.78 14.05 -3.07
CA SER A 142 -15.13 15.44 -3.35
C SER A 142 -15.59 15.65 -4.79
N GLU A 143 -14.94 14.99 -5.75
CA GLU A 143 -15.34 15.02 -7.17
C GLU A 143 -16.72 14.40 -7.39
N PHE A 144 -17.01 13.27 -6.75
CA PHE A 144 -18.34 12.62 -6.83
C PHE A 144 -19.44 13.51 -6.24
N LEU A 145 -19.21 14.12 -5.08
CA LEU A 145 -20.17 15.04 -4.45
C LEU A 145 -20.45 16.26 -5.34
N TYR A 146 -19.40 16.83 -5.95
CA TYR A 146 -19.56 17.95 -6.86
C TYR A 146 -20.41 17.61 -8.09
N MET A 147 -20.26 16.41 -8.63
CA MET A 147 -21.06 15.93 -9.76
C MET A 147 -22.52 15.69 -9.36
N GLU A 148 -22.76 15.13 -8.17
CA GLU A 148 -24.12 14.94 -7.64
C GLU A 148 -24.84 16.28 -7.47
N PHE A 149 -24.18 17.27 -6.87
CA PHE A 149 -24.73 18.62 -6.70
C PHE A 149 -25.12 19.26 -8.04
N LYS A 150 -24.30 19.09 -9.09
CA LYS A 150 -24.63 19.58 -10.44
C LYS A 150 -25.85 18.92 -11.05
N ASN A 151 -26.00 17.61 -10.84
CA ASN A 151 -27.12 16.85 -11.37
C ASN A 151 -28.44 17.26 -10.72
N GLN A 152 -28.44 17.58 -9.42
CA GLN A 152 -29.63 18.03 -8.69
C GLN A 152 -30.10 19.45 -9.10
N GLN A 153 -29.26 20.25 -9.74
CA GLN A 153 -29.59 21.61 -10.22
C GLN A 153 -30.07 21.68 -11.67
N SER A 154 -30.03 20.56 -12.41
CA SER A 154 -30.41 20.47 -13.82
C SER A 154 -31.83 19.94 -13.99
#